data_AF-A0A348N072-F1
#
_entry.id   AF-A0A348N072-F1
#
_cell.length_a   1.000
_cell.length_b   1.000
_cell.length_c   1.000
_cell.angle_alpha   90.00
_cell.angle_beta   90.00
_cell.angle_gamma   90.00
#
_symmetry.space_group_name_H-M   'P 1'
#
loop_
_entity.id
_entity.type
_entity.pdbx_description
1 polymer ?
#
loop_
_entity_poly.entity_id
_entity_poly.type
_entity_poly.pdbx_seq_one_letter_code
_entity_poly.pdbx_strand_id
1 'polypeptide(L)'
;LKVLTALPGRHWLVLGDFGELGERAGEIHRQLGQQAKKQGVEKLLTIGQLSAGASQAFGPNGYHYSDISALLAYLQQHLVKDVICLIKASRLMQLDKLVAQLAVSEESSC
;
A
#
# COMPACT_ATOMS: atom_id res chain seq x y z
N LEU A 1 -6.44 0.68 -9.43
CA LEU A 1 -5.84 2.01 -9.39
C LEU A 1 -6.84 3.06 -9.87
N LYS A 2 -7.40 2.95 -11.08
CA LYS A 2 -8.51 3.81 -11.56
C LYS A 2 -9.64 4.06 -10.55
N VAL A 3 -10.09 3.02 -9.83
CA VAL A 3 -11.13 3.17 -8.79
C VAL A 3 -10.65 4.04 -7.64
N LEU A 4 -9.43 3.80 -7.13
CA LEU A 4 -8.84 4.60 -6.05
C LEU A 4 -8.76 6.07 -6.47
N THR A 5 -8.24 6.33 -7.68
CA THR A 5 -7.99 7.68 -8.19
C THR A 5 -9.25 8.41 -8.65
N ALA A 6 -10.39 7.72 -8.71
CA ALA A 6 -11.69 8.32 -9.00
C ALA A 6 -12.40 8.85 -7.74
N LEU A 7 -11.91 8.51 -6.55
CA LEU A 7 -12.47 8.97 -5.28
C LEU A 7 -11.89 10.34 -4.90
N PRO A 8 -12.63 11.20 -4.17
CA PRO A 8 -12.11 12.49 -3.72
C PRO A 8 -11.06 12.32 -2.61
N GLY A 9 -10.10 13.24 -2.51
CA GLY A 9 -9.07 13.25 -1.47
C GLY A 9 -7.71 12.70 -1.92
N ARG A 10 -6.83 12.46 -0.95
CA ARG A 10 -5.44 12.00 -1.17
C ARG A 10 -5.38 10.48 -1.29
N HIS A 11 -4.70 9.97 -2.32
CA HIS A 11 -4.70 8.53 -2.63
C HIS A 11 -3.42 7.85 -2.17
N TRP A 12 -3.56 6.89 -1.26
CA TRP A 12 -2.46 6.04 -0.81
C TRP A 12 -2.70 4.60 -1.26
N LEU A 13 -1.62 3.90 -1.58
CA LEU A 13 -1.65 2.49 -1.94
C LEU A 13 -0.72 1.72 -1.02
N VAL A 14 -1.24 0.68 -0.38
CA VAL A 14 -0.46 -0.36 0.30
C VAL A 14 -0.44 -1.58 -0.61
N LEU A 15 0.75 -2.02 -1.01
CA LEU A 15 0.94 -3.15 -1.92
C LEU A 15 1.77 -4.24 -1.24
N GLY A 16 1.18 -5.43 -1.12
CA GLY A 16 1.92 -6.64 -0.77
C GLY A 16 2.29 -7.45 -2.01
N ASP A 17 3.16 -8.44 -1.81
CA ASP A 17 3.49 -9.43 -2.81
C ASP A 17 2.24 -10.15 -3.33
N PHE A 18 2.17 -10.27 -4.65
CA PHE A 18 1.20 -11.10 -5.33
C PHE A 18 1.74 -12.51 -5.50
N GLY A 19 0.95 -13.50 -5.10
CA GLY A 19 1.26 -14.91 -5.35
C GLY A 19 1.06 -15.27 -6.82
N GLU A 20 1.69 -16.37 -7.24
CA GLU A 20 1.35 -17.08 -8.48
C GLU A 20 1.57 -16.28 -9.78
N LEU A 21 2.52 -15.34 -9.79
CA LEU A 21 2.86 -14.56 -10.99
C LEU A 21 4.04 -15.11 -11.82
N GLY A 22 4.65 -16.20 -11.37
CA GLY A 22 5.80 -16.83 -12.04
C GLY A 22 7.00 -15.89 -12.18
N GLU A 23 7.83 -16.13 -13.20
CA GLU A 23 9.11 -15.41 -13.41
C GLU A 23 8.96 -13.90 -13.60
N ARG A 24 7.77 -13.45 -14.04
CA ARG A 24 7.48 -12.04 -14.30
C ARG A 24 7.03 -11.27 -13.06
N ALA A 25 6.96 -11.92 -11.90
CA ALA A 25 6.43 -11.30 -10.70
C ALA A 25 7.16 -9.99 -10.34
N GLY A 26 8.48 -9.96 -10.36
CA GLY A 26 9.25 -8.75 -10.05
C GLY A 26 8.95 -7.58 -11.00
N GLU A 27 8.87 -7.86 -12.31
CA GLU A 27 8.55 -6.84 -13.31
C GLU A 27 7.12 -6.31 -13.15
N ILE A 28 6.15 -7.19 -12.85
CA ILE A 28 4.77 -6.78 -12.60
C ILE A 28 4.69 -5.82 -11.41
N HIS A 29 5.40 -6.10 -10.31
CA HIS A 29 5.43 -5.19 -9.15
C HIS A 29 6.05 -3.84 -9.51
N ARG A 30 7.20 -3.81 -10.22
CA ARG A 30 7.80 -2.55 -10.70
C ARG A 30 6.84 -1.74 -11.58
N GLN A 31 6.18 -2.39 -12.54
CA GLN A 31 5.21 -1.72 -13.42
C GLN A 31 4.04 -1.12 -12.64
N LEU A 32 3.55 -1.81 -11.61
CA LEU A 32 2.50 -1.29 -10.74
C LEU A 32 2.93 -0.04 -9.98
N GLY A 33 4.18 0.00 -9.50
CA GLY A 33 4.76 1.20 -8.89
C GLY A 33 4.76 2.39 -9.86
N GLN A 34 5.23 2.18 -11.08
CA GLN A 34 5.24 3.23 -12.11
C GLN A 34 3.83 3.68 -12.49
N GLN A 35 2.89 2.75 -12.61
CA GLN A 35 1.49 3.03 -12.93
C GLN A 35 0.79 3.80 -11.82
N ALA A 36 1.02 3.43 -10.55
CA ALA A 36 0.47 4.15 -9.40
C ALA A 36 0.88 5.62 -9.42
N LYS A 37 2.16 5.90 -9.63
CA LYS A 37 2.66 7.28 -9.76
C LYS A 37 1.99 8.03 -10.91
N LYS A 38 1.93 7.41 -12.10
CA LYS A 38 1.32 8.01 -13.29
C LYS A 38 -0.17 8.32 -13.11
N GLN A 39 -0.86 7.59 -12.24
CA GLN A 39 -2.28 7.78 -11.96
C GLN A 39 -2.56 8.75 -10.81
N GLY A 40 -1.54 9.38 -10.23
CA GLY A 40 -1.70 10.39 -9.18
C GLY A 40 -1.82 9.83 -7.77
N VAL A 41 -1.43 8.56 -7.55
CA VAL A 41 -1.23 8.06 -6.18
C VAL A 41 -0.15 8.92 -5.53
N GLU A 42 -0.44 9.46 -4.34
CA GLU A 42 0.46 10.35 -3.61
C GLU A 42 1.55 9.57 -2.87
N LYS A 43 1.19 8.39 -2.34
CA LYS A 43 2.08 7.55 -1.54
C LYS A 43 1.89 6.07 -1.83
N LEU A 44 3.00 5.36 -2.02
CA LEU A 44 3.03 3.91 -2.17
C LEU A 44 3.81 3.27 -1.02
N LEU A 45 3.10 2.52 -0.18
CA LEU A 45 3.66 1.72 0.92
C LEU A 45 3.71 0.27 0.44
N THR A 46 4.82 -0.43 0.68
CA THR A 46 5.01 -1.80 0.20
C THR A 46 5.49 -2.71 1.31
N ILE A 47 5.10 -3.97 1.27
CA ILE A 47 5.53 -5.00 2.22
C ILE A 47 5.66 -6.36 1.53
N GLY A 48 6.81 -7.00 1.67
CA GLY A 48 7.17 -8.18 0.89
C GLY A 48 8.32 -7.95 -0.09
N GLN A 49 8.98 -9.04 -0.47
CA GLN A 49 10.25 -9.00 -1.20
C GLN A 49 10.09 -8.45 -2.62
N LEU A 50 9.02 -8.82 -3.32
CA LEU A 50 8.82 -8.43 -4.71
C LEU A 50 8.22 -7.03 -4.83
N SER A 51 7.29 -6.69 -3.94
CA SER A 51 6.63 -5.39 -3.86
C SER A 51 7.60 -4.27 -3.49
N ALA A 52 8.74 -4.55 -2.85
CA ALA A 52 9.84 -3.58 -2.70
C ALA A 52 10.27 -2.94 -4.04
N GLY A 53 10.23 -3.71 -5.14
CA GLY A 53 10.49 -3.18 -6.48
C GLY A 53 9.47 -2.14 -6.92
N ALA A 54 8.22 -2.22 -6.45
CA ALA A 54 7.16 -1.26 -6.75
C ALA A 54 7.42 0.10 -6.10
N SER A 55 7.77 0.13 -4.80
CA SER A 55 8.10 1.38 -4.10
C SER A 55 9.35 2.03 -4.67
N GLN A 56 10.37 1.24 -5.01
CA GLN A 56 11.56 1.74 -5.72
C GLN A 56 11.20 2.38 -7.07
N ALA A 57 10.35 1.72 -7.86
CA ALA A 57 9.96 2.22 -9.19
C ALA A 57 9.01 3.42 -9.14
N PHE A 58 8.24 3.57 -8.05
CA PHE A 58 7.43 4.74 -7.76
C PHE A 58 8.30 5.98 -7.47
N GLY A 59 9.44 5.77 -6.80
CA GLY A 59 10.43 6.81 -6.52
C GLY A 59 10.07 7.61 -5.27
N PRO A 60 10.16 8.96 -5.28
CA PRO A 60 9.78 9.78 -4.13
C PRO A 60 8.35 9.43 -3.66
N ASN A 61 8.17 9.31 -2.34
CA ASN A 61 6.95 8.81 -1.68
C ASN A 61 6.64 7.32 -1.85
N GLY A 62 7.57 6.53 -2.38
CA GLY A 62 7.56 5.07 -2.29
C GLY A 62 8.33 4.60 -1.05
N TYR A 63 7.68 3.85 -0.17
CA TYR A 63 8.27 3.34 1.06
C TYR A 63 8.10 1.82 1.15
N HIS A 64 9.16 1.14 1.56
CA HIS A 64 9.14 -0.30 1.79
C HIS A 64 9.27 -0.60 3.29
N TYR A 65 8.48 -1.55 3.76
CA TYR A 65 8.48 -2.03 5.13
C TYR A 65 8.79 -3.53 5.13
N SER A 66 9.72 -3.94 5.99
CA SER A 66 10.06 -5.35 6.23
C SER A 66 9.16 -6.00 7.28
N ASP A 67 8.35 -5.20 7.99
CA ASP A 67 7.55 -5.65 9.13
C ASP A 67 6.13 -5.05 9.10
N ILE A 68 5.13 -5.88 9.39
CA ILE A 68 3.71 -5.49 9.39
C ILE A 68 3.44 -4.48 10.50
N SER A 69 4.07 -4.62 11.67
CA SER A 69 3.85 -3.74 12.82
C SER A 69 4.36 -2.33 12.53
N ALA A 70 5.51 -2.20 11.87
CA ALA A 70 6.04 -0.92 11.41
C ALA A 70 5.12 -0.25 10.38
N LEU A 71 4.60 -1.02 9.41
CA LEU A 71 3.62 -0.50 8.44
C LEU A 71 2.31 -0.08 9.13
N LEU A 72 1.82 -0.88 10.07
CA LEU A 72 0.61 -0.59 10.84
C LEU A 72 0.76 0.69 11.66
N ALA A 73 1.85 0.83 12.41
CA ALA A 73 2.12 2.01 13.22
C ALA A 73 2.17 3.28 12.36
N TYR A 74 2.82 3.20 11.19
CA TYR A 74 2.84 4.30 10.23
C TYR A 74 1.42 4.67 9.75
N LEU A 75 0.62 3.67 9.39
CA LEU A 75 -0.75 3.90 8.94
C LEU A 75 -1.62 4.49 10.04
N GLN A 76 -1.53 3.99 11.28
CA GLN A 76 -2.27 4.55 12.43
C GLN A 76 -1.91 6.01 12.72
N GLN A 77 -0.64 6.38 12.54
CA GLN A 77 -0.19 7.75 12.81
C GLN A 77 -0.55 8.74 11.69
N HIS A 78 -0.66 8.27 10.45
CA HIS A 78 -0.72 9.17 9.29
C HIS A 78 -1.96 9.03 8.41
N LEU A 79 -2.80 8.01 8.59
CA LEU A 79 -4.12 7.99 7.98
C LEU A 79 -4.99 9.04 8.67
N VAL A 80 -5.40 10.04 7.89
CA VAL A 80 -6.29 11.12 8.34
C VAL A 80 -7.52 11.17 7.43
N LYS A 81 -8.55 11.91 7.83
CA LYS A 81 -9.89 11.92 7.17
C LYS A 81 -9.89 12.14 5.65
N ASP A 82 -8.88 12.84 5.12
CA ASP A 82 -8.78 13.15 3.68
C ASP A 82 -7.89 12.16 2.90
N VAL A 83 -7.49 11.04 3.52
CA VAL A 83 -6.69 9.99 2.86
C VAL A 83 -7.57 8.78 2.57
N ILE A 84 -7.58 8.37 1.30
CA ILE A 84 -8.16 7.11 0.87
C ILE A 84 -7.02 6.13 0.63
N CYS A 85 -6.99 5.06 1.43
CA CYS A 85 -5.95 4.05 1.38
C CYS A 85 -6.50 2.73 0.80
N LEU A 86 -5.99 2.33 -0.37
CA LEU A 86 -6.25 1.01 -0.94
C LEU A 86 -5.18 0.03 -0.47
N ILE A 87 -5.58 -1.12 0.07
CA ILE A 87 -4.68 -2.21 0.43
C ILE A 87 -4.88 -3.37 -0.57
N LYS A 88 -3.81 -3.83 -1.21
CA LYS A 88 -3.85 -4.95 -2.16
C LYS A 88 -2.65 -5.88 -1.96
N ALA A 89 -2.91 -7.15 -1.69
CA ALA A 89 -1.89 -8.19 -1.53
C ALA A 89 -2.47 -9.59 -1.78
N SER A 90 -1.60 -10.60 -1.86
CA SER A 90 -2.02 -12.00 -1.75
C SER A 90 -2.64 -12.29 -0.37
N ARG A 91 -3.62 -13.20 -0.33
CA ARG A 91 -4.24 -13.67 0.94
C ARG A 91 -3.21 -14.25 1.91
N LEU A 92 -2.15 -14.86 1.37
CA LEU A 92 -1.08 -15.46 2.19
C LEU A 92 -0.31 -14.42 3.02
N MET A 93 -0.36 -13.14 2.64
CA MET A 93 0.29 -12.07 3.39
C MET A 93 -0.52 -11.59 4.60
N GLN A 94 -1.77 -12.04 4.75
CA GLN A 94 -2.62 -11.76 5.92
C GLN A 94 -2.79 -10.26 6.20
N LEU A 95 -2.78 -9.41 5.16
CA LEU A 95 -3.02 -7.97 5.32
C LEU A 95 -4.45 -7.65 5.78
N ASP A 96 -5.36 -8.63 5.73
CA ASP A 96 -6.65 -8.61 6.41
C ASP A 96 -6.53 -8.30 7.91
N LYS A 97 -5.52 -8.83 8.60
CA LYS A 97 -5.25 -8.50 10.03
C LYS A 97 -4.84 -7.05 10.24
N LEU A 98 -4.12 -6.46 9.27
CA LEU A 98 -3.75 -5.05 9.31
C LEU A 98 -5.00 -4.17 9.11
N VAL A 99 -5.88 -4.53 8.15
CA VAL A 99 -7.15 -3.83 7.93
C VAL A 99 -8.03 -3.87 9.18
N ALA A 100 -8.15 -5.03 9.82
CA ALA A 100 -8.94 -5.19 11.05
C ALA A 100 -8.45 -4.26 12.18
N GLN A 101 -7.13 -4.15 12.36
CA GLN A 101 -6.57 -3.25 13.39
C GLN A 101 -6.79 -1.76 13.07
N LEU A 102 -6.70 -1.38 11.79
CA LEU A 102 -6.98 0.00 11.38
C LEU A 102 -8.46 0.37 11.56
N ALA A 103 -9.39 -0.54 11.27
CA ALA A 103 -10.82 -0.30 11.40
C ALA A 103 -11.29 -0.13 12.85
N VAL A 104 -10.55 -0.69 13.82
CA VAL A 104 -10.85 -0.60 15.25
C VAL A 104 -10.28 0.69 15.88
N SER A 105 -9.48 1.47 15.15
CA SER A 105 -8.75 2.63 15.69
C SER A 105 -9.59 3.92 15.83
N GLU A 106 -10.91 3.87 15.66
CA GLU A 106 -11.84 5.02 15.83
C GLU A 106 -12.20 5.31 17.30
N GLU A 107 -11.24 5.28 18.22
CA GLU A 107 -11.40 5.83 19.57
C GLU A 107 -10.08 6.41 20.10
N SER A 108 -9.74 7.64 19.67
CA SER A 108 -8.80 8.52 20.38
C SER A 108 -8.86 9.95 19.87
N SER A 109 -9.78 10.74 20.43
CA SER A 109 -9.42 11.83 21.36
C SER A 109 -10.60 12.78 21.56
N CYS A 110 -10.75 13.12 22.82
CA CYS A 110 -11.55 14.17 23.44
C CYS A 110 -11.40 15.54 22.77
#